data_AF-A0A7C1CCW8-F1
#
_entry.id   AF-A0A7C1CCW8-F1
#
_cell.length_a   1.000
_cell.length_b   1.000
_cell.length_c   1.000
_cell.angle_alpha   90.00
_cell.angle_beta   90.00
_cell.angle_gamma   90.00
#
_symmetry.space_group_name_H-M   'P 1'
#
loop_
_entity.id
_entity.type
_entity.pdbx_description
1 polymer ?
#
loop_
_entity_poly.entity_id
_entity_poly.type
_entity_poly.pdbx_seq_one_letter_code
_entity_poly.pdbx_strand_id
1 'polypeptide(L)'
;LKGPDEPGHDGDVKRKVESIELIDRYYVGPLLEQIRGKEIALLVTADHATPYTRKSHTDDPVPVVLMLPRNKQDGLKGLTEKECSRGSLGVFQHGYELLPRILEMIKSP
;
A
#
# COMPACT_ATOMS: atom_id res chain seq x y z
N LEU A 1 4.55 -9.94 -0.52
CA LEU A 1 3.58 -10.86 -1.15
C LEU A 1 3.70 -10.67 -2.66
N LYS A 2 3.87 -11.74 -3.46
CA LYS A 2 4.14 -11.63 -4.91
C LYS A 2 2.90 -11.73 -5.80
N GLY A 3 1.81 -12.29 -5.27
CA GLY A 3 0.62 -12.73 -6.03
C GLY A 3 0.11 -11.80 -7.14
N PRO A 4 -0.06 -10.48 -6.93
CA PRO A 4 -0.63 -9.59 -7.93
C PRO A 4 0.30 -9.27 -9.12
N ASP A 5 1.59 -9.60 -9.04
CA ASP A 5 2.57 -9.23 -10.06
C ASP A 5 2.51 -10.12 -11.31
N GLU A 6 2.45 -11.46 -11.12
CA GLU A 6 2.39 -12.42 -12.23
C GLU A 6 1.16 -12.18 -13.13
N PRO A 7 -0.08 -12.00 -12.60
CA PRO A 7 -1.22 -11.64 -13.44
C PRO A 7 -1.08 -10.27 -14.11
N GLY A 8 -0.30 -9.36 -13.53
CA GLY A 8 0.08 -8.10 -14.16
C GLY A 8 0.88 -8.32 -15.43
N HIS A 9 1.89 -9.20 -15.39
CA HIS A 9 2.66 -9.62 -16.56
C HIS A 9 1.84 -10.38 -17.60
N ASP A 10 0.90 -11.22 -17.17
CA ASP A 10 0.02 -11.95 -18.10
C ASP A 10 -1.01 -11.02 -18.78
N GLY A 11 -1.27 -9.85 -18.19
CA GLY A 11 -2.36 -8.95 -18.57
C GLY A 11 -3.74 -9.44 -18.13
N ASP A 12 -3.79 -10.35 -17.16
CA ASP A 12 -5.03 -10.89 -16.59
C ASP A 12 -5.51 -10.00 -15.45
N VAL A 13 -6.34 -9.02 -15.80
CA VAL A 13 -6.93 -8.08 -14.82
C VAL A 13 -7.78 -8.78 -13.77
N LYS A 14 -8.53 -9.84 -14.14
CA LYS A 14 -9.44 -10.51 -13.20
C LYS A 14 -8.65 -11.25 -12.14
N ARG A 15 -7.63 -12.00 -12.57
CA ARG A 15 -6.75 -12.71 -11.65
C ARG A 15 -5.89 -11.77 -10.81
N LYS A 16 -5.49 -10.61 -11.35
CA LYS A 16 -4.80 -9.57 -10.58
C LYS A 16 -5.67 -9.06 -9.43
N VAL A 17 -6.93 -8.72 -9.72
CA VAL A 17 -7.91 -8.27 -8.71
C VAL A 17 -8.15 -9.37 -7.68
N GLU A 18 -8.43 -10.60 -8.12
CA GLU A 18 -8.64 -11.74 -7.22
C GLU A 18 -7.44 -11.95 -6.28
N SER A 19 -6.20 -11.84 -6.80
CA SER A 19 -5.00 -11.99 -5.97
C SER A 19 -4.91 -10.92 -4.88
N ILE A 20 -5.28 -9.67 -5.18
CA ILE A 20 -5.34 -8.58 -4.19
C ILE A 20 -6.43 -8.86 -3.15
N GLU A 21 -7.62 -9.28 -3.57
CA GLU A 21 -8.74 -9.60 -2.67
C GLU A 21 -8.42 -10.78 -1.74
N LEU A 22 -7.71 -11.80 -2.23
CA LEU A 22 -7.25 -12.92 -1.42
C LEU A 22 -6.23 -12.47 -0.37
N ILE A 23 -5.29 -11.60 -0.74
CA ILE A 23 -4.34 -11.00 0.20
C ILE A 23 -5.08 -10.20 1.27
N ASP A 24 -6.05 -9.37 0.88
CA ASP A 24 -6.83 -8.57 1.81
C ASP A 24 -7.61 -9.47 2.78
N ARG A 25 -8.33 -10.46 2.27
CA ARG A 25 -9.18 -11.38 3.06
C ARG A 25 -8.39 -12.26 4.01
N TYR A 26 -7.28 -12.86 3.55
CA TYR A 26 -6.59 -13.91 4.30
C TYR A 26 -5.36 -13.42 5.05
N TYR A 27 -4.83 -12.22 4.74
CA TYR A 27 -3.65 -11.69 5.40
C TYR A 27 -3.93 -10.33 6.07
N VAL A 28 -4.35 -9.33 5.30
CA VAL A 28 -4.49 -7.95 5.84
C VAL A 28 -5.61 -7.86 6.86
N GLY A 29 -6.81 -8.38 6.55
CA GLY A 29 -7.95 -8.40 7.48
C GLY A 29 -7.63 -9.07 8.82
N PRO A 30 -7.14 -10.32 8.84
CA PRO A 30 -6.73 -10.98 10.08
C PRO A 30 -5.63 -10.24 10.85
N LEU A 31 -4.64 -9.68 10.15
CA LEU A 31 -3.59 -8.87 10.77
C LEU A 31 -4.19 -7.63 11.46
N LEU A 32 -5.11 -6.93 10.79
CA LEU A 32 -5.78 -5.75 11.35
C LEU A 32 -6.58 -6.08 12.61
N GLU A 33 -7.27 -7.21 12.64
CA GLU A 33 -7.96 -7.67 13.85
C GLU A 33 -6.97 -8.00 14.98
N GLN A 34 -5.84 -8.62 14.67
CA GLN A 34 -4.82 -8.96 15.67
C GLN A 34 -4.11 -7.75 16.28
N ILE A 35 -3.98 -6.65 15.52
CA ILE A 35 -3.32 -5.42 16.00
C ILE A 35 -4.30 -4.39 16.53
N ARG A 36 -5.61 -4.62 16.41
CA ARG A 36 -6.66 -3.70 16.87
C ARG A 36 -6.45 -3.35 18.35
N GLY A 37 -6.40 -2.05 18.65
CA GLY A 37 -6.21 -1.52 20.00
C GLY A 37 -4.77 -1.61 20.54
N LYS A 38 -3.81 -2.07 19.75
CA LYS A 38 -2.39 -2.10 20.11
C LYS A 38 -1.67 -0.86 19.58
N GLU A 39 -0.58 -0.48 20.25
CA GLU A 39 0.30 0.60 19.79
C GLU A 39 1.26 0.11 18.69
N ILE A 40 0.70 -0.20 17.52
CA ILE A 40 1.44 -0.69 16.35
C ILE A 40 1.26 0.27 15.18
N ALA A 41 2.38 0.69 14.59
CA ALA A 41 2.38 1.36 13.29
C ALA A 41 2.35 0.31 12.16
N LEU A 42 1.54 0.55 11.13
CA LEU A 42 1.44 -0.32 9.96
C LEU A 42 1.67 0.51 8.70
N LEU A 43 2.64 0.07 7.89
CA LEU A 43 2.94 0.64 6.57
C LEU A 43 2.67 -0.42 5.51
N VAL A 44 1.88 -0.08 4.48
CA VAL A 44 1.61 -0.96 3.35
C VAL A 44 1.89 -0.21 2.06
N THR A 45 2.63 -0.86 1.16
CA THR A 45 2.95 -0.39 -0.20
C THR A 45 3.33 -1.59 -1.08
N ALA A 46 3.52 -1.34 -2.38
CA ALA A 46 4.25 -2.23 -3.27
C ALA A 46 5.70 -1.75 -3.45
N ASP A 47 6.54 -2.60 -4.03
CA ASP A 47 7.89 -2.30 -4.47
C ASP A 47 7.92 -1.63 -5.85
N HIS A 48 7.00 -2.01 -6.76
CA HIS A 48 6.84 -1.39 -8.07
C HIS A 48 5.42 -1.56 -8.63
N ALA A 49 5.10 -0.83 -9.70
CA ALA A 49 3.88 -1.00 -10.47
C ALA A 49 4.08 -2.00 -11.62
N THR A 50 3.08 -2.85 -11.85
CA THR A 50 3.02 -3.78 -13.01
C THR A 50 1.64 -3.70 -13.66
N PRO A 51 1.32 -2.63 -14.42
CA PRO A 51 0.00 -2.44 -15.01
C PRO A 51 -0.34 -3.56 -16.00
N TYR A 52 -1.54 -4.15 -15.90
CA TYR A 52 -1.96 -5.27 -16.77
C TYR A 52 -2.01 -4.87 -18.26
N THR A 53 -2.19 -3.58 -18.55
CA THR A 53 -2.17 -3.01 -19.90
C THR A 53 -0.75 -2.92 -20.48
N ARG A 54 0.27 -2.90 -19.63
CA ARG A 54 1.69 -2.80 -20.00
C ARG A 54 2.42 -4.14 -19.94
N LYS A 55 1.94 -5.08 -19.10
CA LYS A 55 2.53 -6.43 -18.96
C LYS A 55 4.00 -6.43 -18.54
N SER A 56 4.46 -5.31 -17.98
CA SER A 56 5.83 -5.08 -17.55
C SER A 56 5.80 -4.17 -16.33
N HIS A 57 6.93 -4.11 -15.63
CA HIS A 57 7.11 -3.09 -14.60
C HIS A 57 7.07 -1.71 -15.26
N THR A 58 6.54 -0.73 -14.53
CA THR A 58 6.57 0.69 -14.89
C THR A 58 7.12 1.52 -13.74
N ASP A 59 7.44 2.76 -14.04
CA ASP A 59 7.86 3.79 -13.08
C ASP A 59 6.67 4.57 -12.49
N ASP A 60 5.44 4.11 -12.75
CA ASP A 60 4.25 4.67 -12.13
C ASP A 60 4.37 4.59 -10.58
N PRO A 61 4.03 5.67 -9.85
CA PRO A 61 4.09 5.66 -8.40
C PRO A 61 3.12 4.63 -7.82
N VAL A 62 3.54 3.97 -6.74
CA VAL A 62 2.73 2.96 -6.04
C VAL A 62 1.98 3.55 -4.85
N PRO A 63 0.76 3.08 -4.53
CA PRO A 63 0.02 3.51 -3.35
C PRO A 63 0.76 3.19 -2.05
N VAL A 64 0.83 4.17 -1.15
CA VAL A 64 1.37 4.02 0.20
C VAL A 64 0.29 4.37 1.21
N VAL A 65 0.10 3.54 2.23
CA VAL A 65 -0.71 3.88 3.41
C VAL A 65 0.08 3.64 4.69
N LEU A 66 0.00 4.62 5.58
CA LEU A 66 0.58 4.57 6.92
C LEU A 66 -0.53 4.72 7.95
N MET A 67 -0.69 3.70 8.80
CA MET A 67 -1.49 3.76 10.01
C MET A 67 -0.56 4.00 11.20
N LEU A 68 -0.85 5.03 11.98
CA LEU A 68 -0.19 5.29 13.27
C LEU A 68 -1.25 5.29 14.38
N PRO A 69 -0.99 4.70 15.56
CA PRO A 69 -1.97 4.56 16.64
C PRO A 69 -2.63 5.86 17.13
N ARG A 70 -1.97 7.01 16.94
CA ARG A 70 -2.38 8.29 17.54
C ARG A 70 -2.50 9.45 16.52
N ASN A 71 -2.38 9.16 15.22
CA ASN A 71 -2.43 10.22 14.20
C ASN A 71 -3.83 10.45 13.64
N LYS A 72 -4.07 11.69 13.24
CA LYS A 72 -5.26 12.07 12.48
C LYS A 72 -5.20 11.43 11.09
N GLN A 73 -6.28 10.76 10.72
CA GLN A 73 -6.47 10.23 9.36
C GLN A 73 -6.73 11.37 8.38
N ASP A 74 -6.26 11.22 7.14
CA ASP A 74 -6.47 12.16 6.05
C ASP A 74 -7.85 12.04 5.39
N GLY A 75 -8.68 11.09 5.85
CA GLY A 75 -10.09 10.93 5.45
C GLY A 75 -10.30 10.14 4.16
N LEU A 76 -9.24 9.56 3.60
CA LEU A 76 -9.32 8.69 2.42
C LEU A 76 -9.93 7.34 2.77
N LYS A 77 -10.58 6.70 1.78
CA LYS A 77 -11.43 5.51 2.01
C LYS A 77 -10.86 4.20 1.47
N GLY A 78 -9.73 4.23 0.78
CA GLY A 78 -9.15 3.00 0.23
C GLY A 78 -7.72 3.15 -0.26
N LEU A 79 -7.04 2.01 -0.34
CA LEU A 79 -5.69 1.89 -0.90
C LEU A 79 -5.80 1.68 -2.42
N THR A 80 -5.86 2.78 -3.16
CA THR A 80 -5.84 2.78 -4.64
C THR A 80 -4.97 3.92 -5.13
N GLU A 81 -4.47 3.82 -6.36
CA GLU A 81 -3.66 4.85 -7.01
C GLU A 81 -4.36 6.21 -6.99
N LYS A 82 -5.67 6.22 -7.30
CA LYS A 82 -6.49 7.44 -7.33
C LYS A 82 -6.69 8.06 -5.95
N GLU A 83 -7.03 7.26 -4.93
CA GLU A 83 -7.21 7.77 -3.57
C GLU A 83 -5.88 8.31 -3.01
N CYS A 84 -4.81 7.53 -3.10
CA CYS A 84 -3.50 7.87 -2.54
C CYS A 84 -2.84 9.09 -3.20
N SER A 85 -3.19 9.41 -4.45
CA SER A 85 -2.74 10.66 -5.09
C SER A 85 -3.15 11.94 -4.34
N ARG A 86 -4.14 11.84 -3.45
CA ARG A 86 -4.67 12.94 -2.62
C ARG A 86 -4.25 12.84 -1.16
N GLY A 87 -3.43 11.84 -0.80
CA GLY A 87 -3.04 11.55 0.57
C GLY A 87 -2.04 12.57 1.13
N SER A 88 -2.06 12.74 2.46
CA SER A 88 -1.24 13.78 3.12
C SER A 88 0.26 13.48 3.12
N LEU A 89 0.67 12.25 2.81
CA LEU A 89 2.09 11.88 2.66
C LEU A 89 2.71 12.52 1.40
N GLY A 90 1.89 12.89 0.41
CA GLY A 90 2.37 13.31 -0.90
C GLY A 90 3.05 12.19 -1.69
N VAL A 91 3.80 12.55 -2.71
CA VAL A 91 4.52 11.61 -3.58
C VAL A 91 5.99 11.58 -3.17
N PHE A 92 6.49 10.39 -2.85
CA PHE A 92 7.93 10.15 -2.68
C PHE A 92 8.59 10.03 -4.06
N GLN A 93 9.69 10.74 -4.28
CA GLN A 93 10.42 10.64 -5.54
C GLN A 93 11.22 9.34 -5.60
N HIS A 94 11.68 8.85 -4.44
CA HIS A 94 12.43 7.62 -4.34
C HIS A 94 11.95 6.74 -3.19
N GLY A 95 11.87 5.42 -3.43
CA GLY A 95 11.38 4.47 -2.43
C GLY A 95 12.21 4.43 -1.14
N TYR A 96 13.51 4.73 -1.20
CA TYR A 96 14.38 4.75 -0.01
C TYR A 96 14.06 5.91 0.96
N GLU A 97 13.34 6.93 0.51
CA GLU A 97 12.92 8.07 1.34
C GLU A 97 11.77 7.70 2.30
N LEU A 98 11.05 6.61 1.99
CA LEU A 98 9.85 6.21 2.70
C LEU A 98 10.12 5.89 4.17
N LEU A 99 11.05 4.97 4.44
CA LEU A 99 11.32 4.49 5.81
C LEU A 99 11.88 5.59 6.72
N PRO A 100 12.90 6.39 6.34
CA PRO A 100 13.39 7.49 7.16
C PRO A 100 12.26 8.45 7.57
N ARG A 101 11.43 8.86 6.60
CA ARG A 101 10.33 9.81 6.86
C ARG A 101 9.26 9.22 7.77
N ILE A 102 8.89 7.95 7.58
CA ILE A 102 7.91 7.28 8.44
C ILE A 102 8.46 7.11 9.86
N LEU A 103 9.74 6.77 10.02
CA LEU A 103 10.37 6.64 11.35
C LEU A 103 10.44 7.98 12.08
N GLU A 104 10.65 9.09 11.38
CA GLU A 104 10.54 10.43 11.97
C GLU A 104 9.11 10.69 12.45
N MET A 105 8.10 10.41 11.62
CA MET A 105 6.69 10.57 11.99
C MET A 105 6.27 9.70 13.19
N ILE A 106 6.86 8.51 13.36
CA ILE A 106 6.61 7.64 14.53
C ILE A 106 7.23 8.24 15.81
N LYS A 107 8.39 8.89 15.69
CA LYS A 107 9.12 9.48 16.82
C LYS A 107 8.61 10.85 17.25
N SER A 108 7.93 11.56 16.35
CA SER A 108 7.32 12.86 16.62
C SER A 108 5.94 12.67 17.26
N PRO A 109 5.79 12.89 18.59
CA PRO A 109 4.53 12.70 19.29
C PRO A 109 3.43 13.68 18.85
#